data_AF-A0A3B0C3M1-F1
#
_entry.id   AF-A0A3B0C3M1-F1
#
_cell.length_a   1.000
_cell.length_b   1.000
_cell.length_c   1.000
_cell.angle_alpha   90.00
_cell.angle_beta   90.00
_cell.angle_gamma   90.00
#
_symmetry.space_group_name_H-M   'P 1'
#
loop_
_entity.id
_entity.type
_entity.pdbx_description
1 polymer ?
#
loop_
_entity_poly.entity_id
_entity_poly.type
_entity_poly.pdbx_seq_one_letter_code
_entity_poly.pdbx_strand_id
1 'polypeptide(L)'
;MSYQSFRSLPVYRKALELCQMSREIASYVSFNKDLLKLYKSNSLRDIIADSLLTDTILIPQKIAQAESSSSLSERMKSATYINIMIRNINSYCTGLEKDGVREKEYLNLLREEIRSFRRSFKEWRKSLSDDEGGS
;
A
#
# COMPACT_ATOMS: atom_id res chain seq x y z
N MET A 1 5.29 3.32 23.06
CA MET A 1 4.48 2.10 22.85
C MET A 1 5.24 1.17 21.92
N SER A 2 5.46 -0.08 22.31
CA SER A 2 6.37 -0.99 21.60
C SER A 2 5.79 -1.44 20.25
N TYR A 3 6.66 -1.53 19.24
CA TYR A 3 6.40 -2.00 17.87
C TYR A 3 5.58 -3.31 17.76
N GLN A 4 5.48 -4.07 18.85
CA GLN A 4 4.76 -5.35 18.95
C GLN A 4 3.23 -5.18 18.90
N SER A 5 2.69 -4.02 19.32
CA SER A 5 1.24 -3.80 19.39
C SER A 5 0.56 -3.79 18.02
N PHE A 6 1.10 -3.05 17.06
CA PHE A 6 0.45 -2.81 15.76
C PHE A 6 0.46 -4.05 14.84
N ARG A 7 1.39 -5.00 15.04
CA ARG A 7 1.45 -6.26 14.28
C ARG A 7 0.22 -7.14 14.51
N SER A 8 -0.54 -6.91 15.57
CA SER A 8 -1.82 -7.59 15.81
C SER A 8 -2.97 -7.05 14.96
N LEU A 9 -2.87 -5.82 14.45
CA LEU A 9 -3.92 -5.17 13.69
C LEU A 9 -4.12 -5.86 12.33
N PRO A 10 -5.35 -6.31 11.99
CA PRO A 10 -5.62 -6.93 10.70
C PRO A 10 -5.20 -6.06 9.51
N VAL A 11 -5.46 -4.74 9.59
CA VAL A 11 -5.07 -3.79 8.54
C VAL A 11 -3.56 -3.72 8.33
N TYR A 12 -2.76 -3.83 9.40
CA TYR A 12 -1.30 -3.77 9.32
C TYR A 12 -0.74 -5.04 8.68
N ARG A 13 -1.26 -6.21 9.05
CA ARG A 13 -0.90 -7.49 8.41
C ARG A 13 -1.22 -7.47 6.92
N LYS A 14 -2.41 -7.01 6.57
CA LYS A 14 -2.83 -6.85 5.16
C LYS A 14 -1.96 -5.86 4.38
N ALA A 15 -1.49 -4.80 5.02
CA ALA A 15 -0.53 -3.89 4.41
C ALA A 15 0.82 -4.58 4.11
N LEU A 16 1.30 -5.45 5.01
CA LEU A 16 2.54 -6.21 4.78
C LEU A 16 2.38 -7.24 3.65
N GLU A 17 1.23 -7.94 3.60
CA GLU A 17 0.89 -8.87 2.51
C GLU A 17 0.86 -8.14 1.15
N LEU A 18 0.17 -7.01 1.08
CA LEU A 18 0.14 -6.15 -0.11
C LEU A 18 1.55 -5.71 -0.53
N CYS A 19 2.38 -5.29 0.44
CA CYS A 19 3.75 -4.87 0.18
C CYS A 19 4.63 -6.03 -0.32
N GLN A 20 4.42 -7.25 0.17
CA GLN A 20 5.11 -8.43 -0.35
C GLN A 20 4.68 -8.74 -1.79
N MET A 21 3.38 -8.78 -2.06
CA MET A 21 2.86 -9.01 -3.43
C MET A 21 3.39 -7.96 -4.41
N SER A 22 3.42 -6.69 -4.00
CA SER A 22 3.96 -5.60 -4.80
C SER A 22 5.46 -5.73 -5.08
N ARG A 23 6.25 -6.30 -4.15
CA ARG A 23 7.66 -6.64 -4.40
C ARG A 23 7.82 -7.67 -5.50
N GLU A 24 7.06 -8.75 -5.45
CA GLU A 24 7.12 -9.80 -6.47
C GLU A 24 6.75 -9.25 -7.86
N ILE A 25 5.70 -8.42 -7.92
CA ILE A 25 5.25 -7.81 -9.18
C ILE A 25 6.24 -6.79 -9.70
N ALA A 26 6.79 -5.93 -8.84
CA ALA A 26 7.81 -4.96 -9.22
C ALA A 26 9.06 -5.67 -9.77
N SER A 27 9.50 -6.77 -9.11
CA SER A 27 10.60 -7.59 -9.59
C SER A 27 10.30 -8.19 -10.97
N TYR A 28 9.08 -8.70 -11.16
CA TYR A 28 8.64 -9.25 -12.44
C TYR A 28 8.66 -8.21 -13.58
N VAL A 29 7.96 -7.08 -13.41
CA VAL A 29 7.77 -6.09 -14.49
C VAL A 29 9.04 -5.32 -14.83
N SER A 30 9.99 -5.27 -13.90
CA SER A 30 11.28 -4.59 -14.08
C SER A 30 12.41 -5.50 -14.56
N PHE A 31 12.12 -6.80 -14.78
CA PHE A 31 13.13 -7.83 -15.08
C PHE A 31 14.20 -7.95 -13.99
N ASN A 32 13.77 -7.95 -12.73
CA ASN A 32 14.59 -8.08 -11.52
C ASN A 32 15.64 -6.96 -11.35
N LYS A 33 15.32 -5.74 -11.77
CA LYS A 33 16.14 -4.58 -11.44
C LYS A 33 15.98 -4.25 -9.96
N ASP A 34 17.10 -3.90 -9.33
CA ASP A 34 17.07 -3.35 -7.98
C ASP A 34 16.44 -1.94 -7.95
N LEU A 35 15.98 -1.54 -6.76
CA LEU A 35 15.25 -0.28 -6.52
C LEU A 35 16.03 0.97 -6.96
N LEU A 36 17.36 0.97 -6.80
CA LEU A 36 18.21 2.09 -7.20
C LEU A 36 18.29 2.25 -8.73
N LYS A 37 18.24 1.13 -9.47
CA LYS A 37 18.16 1.15 -10.93
C LYS A 37 16.80 1.58 -11.44
N LEU A 38 15.72 1.20 -10.75
CA LEU A 38 14.37 1.65 -11.08
C LEU A 38 14.25 3.18 -11.04
N TYR A 39 14.75 3.79 -9.96
CA TYR A 39 14.73 5.25 -9.78
C TYR A 39 15.43 6.04 -10.90
N LYS A 40 16.38 5.42 -11.61
CA LYS A 40 17.13 6.05 -12.71
C LYS A 40 16.60 5.69 -14.10
N SER A 41 15.51 4.93 -14.18
CA SER A 41 15.00 4.44 -15.45
C SER A 41 14.01 5.40 -16.11
N ASN A 42 14.05 5.46 -17.44
CA ASN A 42 13.06 6.15 -18.26
C ASN A 42 11.96 5.21 -18.79
N SER A 43 11.96 3.93 -18.41
CA SER A 43 10.91 2.99 -18.80
C SER A 43 9.66 3.21 -17.95
N LEU A 44 8.49 3.28 -18.60
CA LEU A 44 7.20 3.38 -17.90
C LEU A 44 7.00 2.24 -16.89
N ARG A 45 7.40 1.01 -17.23
CA ARG A 45 7.31 -0.15 -16.32
C ARG A 45 8.15 0.04 -15.06
N ASP A 46 9.37 0.53 -15.23
CA ASP A 46 10.30 0.74 -14.11
C ASP A 46 9.81 1.88 -13.19
N ILE A 47 9.29 2.98 -13.77
CA ILE A 47 8.70 4.10 -13.02
C ILE A 47 7.48 3.64 -12.23
N ILE A 48 6.61 2.83 -12.86
CA ILE A 48 5.45 2.26 -12.17
C ILE A 48 5.88 1.28 -11.07
N ALA A 49 6.90 0.45 -11.31
CA ALA A 49 7.43 -0.47 -10.31
C ALA A 49 7.97 0.27 -9.08
N ASP A 50 8.76 1.33 -9.29
CA ASP A 50 9.27 2.19 -8.22
C ASP A 50 8.15 2.86 -7.41
N SER A 51 7.17 3.42 -8.11
CA SER A 51 6.01 4.08 -7.49
C SER A 51 5.16 3.10 -6.68
N LEU A 52 4.93 1.89 -7.22
CA LEU A 52 4.21 0.80 -6.56
C LEU A 52 4.92 0.37 -5.27
N LEU A 53 6.23 0.18 -5.31
CA LEU A 53 7.03 -0.18 -4.14
C LEU A 53 6.99 0.92 -3.08
N THR A 54 7.17 2.18 -3.50
CA THR A 54 7.16 3.34 -2.61
C THR A 54 5.83 3.43 -1.86
N ASP A 55 4.71 3.42 -2.56
CA ASP A 55 3.38 3.52 -1.93
C ASP A 55 3.13 2.33 -0.99
N THR A 56 3.45 1.11 -1.39
CA THR A 56 3.19 -0.07 -0.54
C THR A 56 4.10 -0.19 0.67
N ILE A 57 5.32 0.36 0.63
CA ILE A 57 6.20 0.49 1.79
C ILE A 57 5.69 1.57 2.76
N LEU A 58 5.15 2.66 2.25
CA LEU A 58 4.65 3.78 3.06
C LEU A 58 3.34 3.45 3.79
N ILE A 59 2.46 2.62 3.21
CA ILE A 59 1.18 2.22 3.84
C ILE A 59 1.36 1.72 5.29
N PRO A 60 2.17 0.67 5.58
CA PRO A 60 2.33 0.19 6.95
C PRO A 60 2.96 1.23 7.88
N GLN A 61 3.83 2.11 7.36
CA GLN A 61 4.39 3.22 8.14
C GLN A 61 3.31 4.23 8.53
N LYS A 62 2.36 4.54 7.64
CA LYS A 62 1.23 5.42 7.94
C LYS A 62 0.25 4.82 8.93
N ILE A 63 0.04 3.50 8.90
CA ILE A 63 -0.76 2.81 9.92
C ILE A 63 -0.07 2.94 11.28
N ALA A 64 1.22 2.60 11.37
CA ALA A 64 1.98 2.72 12.62
C ALA A 64 2.01 4.16 13.14
N GLN A 65 2.16 5.14 12.25
CA GLN A 65 2.11 6.56 12.60
C GLN A 65 0.76 6.94 13.23
N ALA A 66 -0.36 6.53 12.61
CA ALA A 66 -1.69 6.80 13.15
C ALA A 66 -1.89 6.15 14.52
N GLU A 67 -1.54 4.87 14.67
CA GLU A 67 -1.70 4.15 15.94
C GLU A 67 -0.82 4.69 17.07
N SER A 68 0.27 5.37 16.73
CA SER A 68 1.18 6.00 17.71
C SER A 68 0.80 7.44 18.08
N SER A 69 -0.11 8.07 17.33
CA SER A 69 -0.49 9.47 17.54
C SER A 69 -1.70 9.59 18.47
N SER A 70 -1.64 10.54 19.40
CA SER A 70 -2.78 10.95 20.21
C SER A 70 -3.70 11.97 19.51
N SER A 71 -3.26 12.54 18.39
CA SER A 71 -4.02 13.55 17.65
C SER A 71 -4.93 12.89 16.62
N LEU A 72 -6.25 13.03 16.79
CA LEU A 72 -7.22 12.55 15.80
C LEU A 72 -6.97 13.13 14.41
N SER A 73 -6.58 14.40 14.33
CA SER A 73 -6.25 15.04 13.05
C SER A 73 -5.08 14.35 12.34
N GLU A 74 -4.03 13.98 13.06
CA GLU A 74 -2.88 13.25 12.49
C GLU A 74 -3.23 11.81 12.11
N ARG A 75 -4.06 11.14 12.92
CA ARG A 75 -4.62 9.80 12.62
C ARG A 75 -5.41 9.83 11.31
N MET A 76 -6.33 10.79 11.17
CA MET A 76 -7.16 10.96 9.97
C MET A 76 -6.37 11.42 8.74
N LYS A 77 -5.34 12.24 8.93
CA LYS A 77 -4.40 12.61 7.86
C LYS A 77 -3.66 11.38 7.32
N SER A 78 -3.18 10.51 8.22
CA SER A 78 -2.53 9.25 7.84
C SER A 78 -3.47 8.32 7.07
N ALA A 79 -4.73 8.18 7.52
CA ALA A 79 -5.75 7.43 6.80
C ALA A 79 -6.04 8.03 5.40
N THR A 80 -6.01 9.36 5.27
CA THR A 80 -6.19 10.04 3.98
C THR A 80 -5.07 9.69 3.01
N TYR A 81 -3.80 9.72 3.45
CA TYR A 81 -2.67 9.30 2.62
C TYR A 81 -2.77 7.84 2.19
N ILE A 82 -3.16 6.93 3.08
CA ILE A 82 -3.38 5.52 2.73
C ILE A 82 -4.43 5.38 1.63
N ASN A 83 -5.53 6.14 1.70
CA ASN A 83 -6.56 6.10 0.67
C ASN A 83 -6.08 6.65 -0.69
N ILE A 84 -5.15 7.61 -0.70
CA ILE A 84 -4.50 8.08 -1.94
C ILE A 84 -3.63 6.97 -2.52
N MET A 85 -2.78 6.33 -1.71
CA MET A 85 -1.91 5.23 -2.14
C MET A 85 -2.71 4.05 -2.70
N ILE A 86 -3.84 3.69 -2.09
CA ILE A 86 -4.75 2.66 -2.65
C ILE A 86 -5.21 3.02 -4.07
N ARG A 87 -5.55 4.29 -4.33
CA ARG A 87 -5.98 4.74 -5.66
C ARG A 87 -4.82 4.70 -6.65
N ASN A 88 -3.65 5.17 -6.25
CA ASN A 88 -2.42 5.12 -7.04
C ASN A 88 -2.09 3.69 -7.48
N ILE A 89 -2.12 2.72 -6.57
CA ILE A 89 -1.81 1.31 -6.88
C ILE A 89 -2.77 0.74 -7.94
N ASN A 90 -4.06 1.11 -7.91
CA ASN A 90 -4.99 0.71 -8.97
C ASN A 90 -4.65 1.36 -10.32
N SER A 91 -4.23 2.63 -10.31
CA SER A 91 -3.74 3.32 -11.50
C SER A 91 -2.47 2.69 -12.06
N TYR A 92 -1.55 2.24 -11.20
CA TYR A 92 -0.34 1.51 -11.58
C TYR A 92 -0.68 0.21 -12.30
N CYS A 93 -1.60 -0.60 -11.76
CA CYS A 93 -2.08 -1.80 -12.42
C CYS A 93 -2.64 -1.49 -13.82
N THR A 94 -3.43 -0.42 -13.92
CA THR A 94 -4.02 0.03 -15.19
C THR A 94 -2.95 0.52 -16.17
N GLY A 95 -1.92 1.21 -15.68
CA GLY A 95 -0.79 1.66 -16.48
C GLY A 95 0.00 0.49 -17.07
N LEU A 96 0.30 -0.54 -16.26
CA LEU A 96 1.00 -1.76 -16.70
C LEU A 96 0.18 -2.55 -17.73
N GLU A 97 -1.15 -2.62 -17.57
CA GLU A 97 -2.01 -3.24 -18.58
C GLU A 97 -1.97 -2.51 -19.92
N LYS A 98 -2.05 -1.17 -19.88
CA LYS A 98 -2.01 -0.34 -21.09
C LYS A 98 -0.64 -0.36 -21.78
N ASP A 99 0.42 -0.51 -21.00
CA ASP A 99 1.80 -0.69 -21.50
C ASP A 99 2.06 -2.09 -22.11
N GLY A 100 1.08 -3.00 -22.01
CA GLY A 100 1.15 -4.30 -22.67
C GLY A 100 1.88 -5.37 -21.88
N VAL A 101 1.86 -5.31 -20.54
CA VAL A 101 2.21 -6.47 -19.70
C VAL A 101 1.29 -7.64 -20.07
N ARG A 102 1.88 -8.78 -20.43
CA ARG A 102 1.16 -9.93 -21.01
C ARG A 102 0.44 -10.76 -19.94
N GLU A 103 1.02 -10.83 -18.75
CA GLU A 103 0.60 -11.69 -17.64
C GLU A 103 -0.36 -10.93 -16.74
N LYS A 104 -1.57 -10.73 -17.25
CA LYS A 104 -2.65 -10.00 -16.57
C LYS A 104 -3.08 -10.69 -15.27
N GLU A 105 -2.83 -11.98 -15.14
CA GLU A 105 -3.09 -12.77 -13.93
C GLU A 105 -2.38 -12.19 -12.72
N TYR A 106 -1.11 -11.77 -12.85
CA TYR A 106 -0.37 -11.13 -11.74
C TYR A 106 -0.97 -9.78 -11.35
N LEU A 107 -1.41 -8.99 -12.33
CA LEU A 107 -2.09 -7.71 -12.07
C LEU A 107 -3.47 -7.93 -11.42
N ASN A 108 -4.15 -9.00 -11.77
CA ASN A 108 -5.41 -9.40 -11.13
C ASN A 108 -5.19 -9.84 -9.69
N LEU A 109 -4.12 -10.61 -9.40
CA LEU A 109 -3.74 -10.97 -8.03
C LEU A 109 -3.45 -9.73 -7.18
N LEU A 110 -2.72 -8.74 -7.72
CA LEU A 110 -2.49 -7.48 -7.00
C LEU A 110 -3.80 -6.75 -6.69
N ARG A 111 -4.73 -6.70 -7.65
CA ARG A 111 -6.04 -6.08 -7.44
C ARG A 111 -6.86 -6.80 -6.40
N GLU A 112 -6.81 -8.12 -6.34
CA GLU A 112 -7.44 -8.88 -5.25
C GLU A 112 -6.81 -8.53 -3.90
N GLU A 113 -5.48 -8.43 -3.83
CA GLU A 113 -4.82 -8.07 -2.57
C GLU A 113 -5.17 -6.64 -2.13
N ILE A 114 -5.28 -5.69 -3.06
CA ILE A 114 -5.77 -4.33 -2.77
C ILE A 114 -7.22 -4.37 -2.26
N ARG A 115 -8.09 -5.20 -2.86
CA ARG A 115 -9.48 -5.36 -2.40
C ARG A 115 -9.52 -5.93 -0.98
N SER A 116 -8.72 -6.94 -0.71
CA SER A 116 -8.51 -7.56 0.60
C SER A 116 -8.07 -6.50 1.63
N PHE A 117 -6.99 -5.76 1.34
CA PHE A 117 -6.51 -4.66 2.18
C PHE A 117 -7.56 -3.57 2.42
N ARG A 118 -8.28 -3.15 1.38
CA ARG A 118 -9.28 -2.08 1.45
C ARG A 118 -10.43 -2.41 2.41
N ARG A 119 -10.80 -3.69 2.55
CA ARG A 119 -11.81 -4.13 3.53
C ARG A 119 -11.33 -3.86 4.96
N SER A 120 -10.15 -4.39 5.31
CA SER A 120 -9.55 -4.16 6.64
C SER A 120 -9.25 -2.69 6.90
N PHE A 121 -8.84 -1.94 5.89
CA PHE A 121 -8.62 -0.49 6.01
C PHE A 121 -9.92 0.27 6.32
N LYS A 122 -11.06 -0.12 5.74
CA LYS A 122 -12.35 0.52 6.02
C LYS A 122 -12.77 0.32 7.48
N GLU A 123 -12.61 -0.91 7.98
CA GLU A 123 -12.93 -1.26 9.38
C GLU A 123 -12.03 -0.48 10.34
N TRP A 124 -10.72 -0.48 10.10
CA TRP A 124 -9.75 0.27 10.88
C TRP A 124 -10.02 1.77 10.86
N ARG A 125 -10.30 2.35 9.69
CA ARG A 125 -10.59 3.79 9.59
C ARG A 125 -11.83 4.17 10.40
N LYS A 126 -12.84 3.29 10.49
CA LYS A 126 -14.02 3.53 11.31
C LYS A 126 -13.67 3.57 12.80
N SER A 127 -12.84 2.64 13.27
CA SER A 127 -12.43 2.63 14.68
C SER A 127 -11.63 3.86 15.10
N LEU A 128 -10.95 4.54 14.17
CA LEU A 128 -10.30 5.83 14.47
C LEU A 128 -11.29 6.95 14.80
N SER A 129 -12.50 6.89 14.27
CA SER A 129 -13.54 7.92 14.48
C SER A 129 -14.44 7.61 15.68
N ASP A 130 -14.65 6.34 15.99
CA ASP A 130 -15.49 5.89 17.12
C ASP A 130 -14.80 6.12 18.50
N ASP A 131 -13.48 6.34 18.52
CA ASP A 131 -12.65 6.59 19.72
C ASP A 131 -13.02 7.89 20.48
N GLU A 132 -13.74 8.84 19.87
CA GLU A 132 -14.17 10.08 20.55
C GLU A 132 -15.47 9.94 21.36
N GLY A 133 -16.20 8.83 21.23
CA GLY A 133 -17.47 8.61 21.93
C GLY A 133 -17.37 8.16 23.39
N GLY A 134 -16.15 8.01 23.92
CA GLY A 134 -15.88 7.49 25.25
C GLY A 134 -14.83 8.32 26.00
N SER A 135 -15.18 9.54 26.37
CA SER A 135 -14.48 10.34 27.38
C SER A 135 -15.48 11.22 28.12
#